data_AF-A0A2W5DGQ7-F1
#
_entry.id   AF-A0A2W5DGQ7-F1
#
_cell.length_a   1.000
_cell.length_b   1.000
_cell.length_c   1.000
_cell.angle_alpha   90.00
_cell.angle_beta   90.00
_cell.angle_gamma   90.00
#
_symmetry.space_group_name_H-M   'P 1'
#
loop_
_entity.id
_entity.type
_entity.pdbx_description
1 polymer ?
#
loop_
_entity_poly.entity_id
_entity_poly.type
_entity_poly.pdbx_seq_one_letter_code
_entity_poly.pdbx_strand_id
1 'polypeptide(L)'
;MLNGKSVHGEAVAAPQNARIVNLDAGKSVNVKCGEVITFQKAGKSFSWKFDSAQHRAVDVRTIAPAGFADKPLMVYVSRSEWEGA
;
A
#
# COMPACT_ATOMS: atom_id res chain seq x y z
N MET A 1 5.32 13.35 7.98
CA MET A 1 4.41 13.70 6.87
C MET A 1 2.99 13.46 7.37
N LEU A 2 2.13 14.47 7.40
CA LEU A 2 0.94 14.50 8.28
C LEU A 2 -0.43 14.52 7.56
N ASN A 3 -0.49 14.37 6.23
CA ASN A 3 -1.74 14.64 5.47
C ASN A 3 -2.27 13.47 4.63
N GLY A 4 -1.88 12.22 4.92
CA GLY A 4 -2.43 11.04 4.23
C GLY A 4 -2.12 10.91 2.74
N LYS A 5 -1.57 11.94 2.09
CA LYS A 5 -1.03 11.92 0.71
C LYS A 5 0.49 11.90 0.76
N SER A 6 1.10 11.01 -0.01
CA SER A 6 2.55 10.87 -0.19
C SER A 6 2.86 10.67 -1.66
N VAL A 7 4.15 10.73 -2.03
CA VAL A 7 4.62 10.40 -3.39
C VAL A 7 4.31 8.95 -3.81
N HIS A 8 3.93 8.11 -2.86
CA HIS A 8 3.56 6.70 -3.05
C HIS A 8 2.06 6.46 -3.19
N GLY A 9 1.24 7.52 -3.12
CA GLY A 9 -0.22 7.43 -3.17
C GLY A 9 -0.89 8.07 -1.96
N GLU A 10 -2.04 7.54 -1.56
CA GLU A 10 -2.85 8.16 -0.51
C GLU A 10 -3.64 7.18 0.36
N ALA A 11 -3.82 7.54 1.62
CA ALA A 11 -4.72 6.88 2.54
C ALA A 11 -6.17 7.14 2.09
N VAL A 12 -6.95 6.08 1.99
CA VAL A 12 -8.35 6.12 1.54
C VAL A 12 -9.24 5.32 2.48
N ALA A 13 -10.54 5.54 2.41
CA ALA A 13 -11.49 4.60 3.00
C ALA A 13 -11.44 3.26 2.25
N ALA A 14 -11.60 2.15 2.96
CA ALA A 14 -11.63 0.82 2.36
C ALA A 14 -12.87 0.67 1.45
N PRO A 15 -12.73 0.41 0.14
CA PRO A 15 -13.87 -0.01 -0.68
C PRO A 15 -14.35 -1.40 -0.24
N GLN A 16 -15.63 -1.71 -0.47
CA GLN A 16 -16.25 -2.98 -0.04
C GLN A 16 -15.55 -4.24 -0.59
N ASN A 17 -14.88 -4.12 -1.73
CA ASN A 17 -14.15 -5.17 -2.43
C ASN A 17 -12.62 -4.98 -2.41
N ALA A 18 -12.09 -4.18 -1.47
CA ALA A 18 -10.66 -4.01 -1.32
C ALA A 18 -9.96 -5.35 -1.06
N ARG A 19 -8.81 -5.57 -1.69
CA ARG A 19 -7.97 -6.72 -1.38
C ARG A 19 -7.36 -6.54 0.01
N ILE A 20 -7.47 -7.56 0.84
CA ILE A 20 -6.90 -7.57 2.20
C ILE A 20 -5.54 -8.26 2.18
N VAL A 21 -4.54 -7.62 2.77
CA VAL A 21 -3.19 -8.15 2.95
C VAL A 21 -2.85 -8.16 4.42
N ASN A 22 -2.67 -9.35 4.98
CA ASN A 22 -2.17 -9.51 6.34
C ASN A 22 -0.64 -9.30 6.35
N LEU A 23 -0.15 -8.36 7.15
CA LEU A 23 1.27 -8.05 7.24
C LEU A 23 2.13 -9.22 7.76
N ASP A 24 1.53 -10.15 8.51
CA ASP A 24 2.26 -11.30 9.04
C ASP A 24 2.35 -12.47 8.04
N ALA A 25 1.61 -12.41 6.92
CA ALA A 25 1.52 -13.50 5.94
C ALA A 25 2.67 -13.53 4.93
N GLY A 26 3.56 -12.53 4.88
CA GLY A 26 4.61 -12.47 3.88
C GLY A 26 5.60 -11.33 4.04
N LYS A 27 6.50 -11.20 3.07
CA LYS A 27 7.53 -10.14 3.02
C LYS A 27 7.30 -9.12 1.90
N SER A 28 6.47 -9.45 0.93
CA SER A 28 6.19 -8.57 -0.21
C SER A 28 4.83 -8.83 -0.82
N VAL A 29 4.29 -7.82 -1.49
CA VAL A 29 3.06 -7.91 -2.27
C VAL A 29 3.20 -7.13 -3.58
N ASN A 30 2.62 -7.67 -4.65
CA ASN A 30 2.51 -6.97 -5.92
C ASN A 30 1.11 -6.35 -6.02
N VAL A 31 1.05 -5.11 -6.49
CA VAL A 31 -0.18 -4.32 -6.66
C VAL A 31 -0.14 -3.59 -7.99
N LYS A 32 -1.29 -3.27 -8.56
CA LYS A 32 -1.39 -2.41 -9.74
C LYS A 32 -1.38 -0.94 -9.33
N CYS A 33 -0.95 -0.08 -10.25
CA CYS A 33 -1.18 1.36 -10.10
C CYS A 33 -2.67 1.66 -9.91
N GLY A 34 -3.00 2.49 -8.92
CA GLY A 34 -4.38 2.83 -8.55
C GLY A 34 -5.09 1.75 -7.71
N GLU A 35 -4.46 0.59 -7.46
CA GLU A 35 -5.05 -0.45 -6.62
C GLU A 35 -5.12 0.00 -5.16
N VAL A 36 -6.26 -0.29 -4.52
CA VAL A 36 -6.47 -0.05 -3.11
C VAL A 36 -6.27 -1.35 -2.34
N ILE A 37 -5.31 -1.33 -1.41
CA ILE A 37 -5.05 -2.45 -0.52
C ILE A 37 -5.43 -2.08 0.90
N THR A 38 -6.16 -2.98 1.58
CA THR A 38 -6.37 -2.92 3.02
C THR A 38 -5.30 -3.76 3.70
N PHE A 39 -4.37 -3.10 4.38
CA PHE A 39 -3.40 -3.79 5.22
C PHE A 39 -4.02 -4.10 6.57
N GLN A 40 -3.81 -5.32 7.06
CA GLN A 40 -4.35 -5.78 8.34
C GLN A 40 -3.22 -6.32 9.22
N LYS A 41 -3.26 -5.96 10.51
CA LYS A 41 -2.35 -6.50 11.52
C LYS A 41 -2.99 -6.43 12.91
N ALA A 42 -2.97 -7.54 13.65
CA ALA A 42 -3.44 -7.61 15.04
C ALA A 42 -4.81 -6.94 15.28
N GLY A 43 -5.77 -7.17 14.38
CA GLY A 43 -7.12 -6.59 14.46
C GLY A 43 -7.26 -5.13 14.03
N LYS A 44 -6.16 -4.46 13.68
CA LYS A 44 -6.17 -3.11 13.08
C LYS A 44 -6.06 -3.20 11.57
N SER A 45 -6.61 -2.21 10.88
CA SER A 45 -6.46 -2.05 9.43
C SER A 45 -6.30 -0.60 9.01
N PHE A 46 -5.66 -0.41 7.86
CA PHE A 46 -5.70 0.85 7.12
C PHE A 46 -5.71 0.54 5.62
N SER A 47 -6.27 1.45 4.81
CA SER A 47 -6.33 1.28 3.36
C SER A 47 -5.49 2.33 2.65
N TRP A 48 -4.79 1.90 1.61
CA TRP A 48 -3.91 2.75 0.81
C TRP A 48 -4.14 2.52 -0.67
N LYS A 49 -4.33 3.61 -1.42
CA LYS A 49 -4.34 3.60 -2.88
C LYS A 49 -2.94 3.90 -3.38
N PHE A 50 -2.34 2.95 -4.10
CA PHE A 50 -0.99 3.10 -4.64
C PHE A 50 -0.96 3.96 -5.90
N ASP A 51 0.07 4.77 -6.05
CA ASP A 51 0.37 5.54 -7.25
C ASP A 51 1.68 5.05 -7.88
N SER A 52 1.77 5.00 -9.22
CA SER A 52 2.94 4.47 -9.94
C SER A 52 4.05 5.48 -10.18
N ALA A 53 3.90 6.75 -9.80
CA ALA A 53 4.79 7.85 -10.19
C ALA A 53 6.31 7.60 -9.98
N GLN A 54 6.73 6.65 -9.13
CA GLN A 54 8.14 6.36 -8.89
C GLN A 54 8.60 4.94 -9.26
N HIS A 55 7.71 4.01 -9.65
CA HIS A 55 8.05 2.60 -9.97
C HIS A 55 8.95 1.91 -8.93
N ARG A 56 8.97 2.43 -7.69
CA ARG A 56 9.87 2.00 -6.62
C ARG A 56 9.08 1.16 -5.64
N ALA A 57 9.72 0.13 -5.12
CA ALA A 57 9.14 -0.66 -4.04
C ALA A 57 8.87 0.24 -2.83
N VAL A 58 7.65 0.18 -2.29
CA VAL A 58 7.21 0.95 -1.13
C VAL A 58 7.26 0.05 0.09
N ASP A 59 8.04 0.42 1.10
CA ASP A 59 7.96 -0.24 2.40
C ASP A 59 6.68 0.22 3.11
N VAL A 60 5.79 -0.70 3.49
CA VAL A 60 4.55 -0.37 4.19
C VAL A 60 4.78 0.51 5.43
N ARG A 61 5.94 0.39 6.11
CA ARG A 61 6.26 1.21 7.27
C ARG A 61 6.33 2.72 6.98
N THR A 62 6.51 3.13 5.72
CA THR A 62 6.56 4.56 5.33
C THR A 62 5.18 5.18 5.16
N ILE A 63 4.17 4.37 4.86
CA ILE A 63 2.79 4.80 4.62
C ILE A 63 1.84 4.41 5.77
N ALA A 64 2.23 3.43 6.58
CA ALA A 64 1.41 2.95 7.68
C ALA A 64 1.40 3.92 8.87
N PRO A 65 0.31 3.94 9.66
CA PRO A 65 0.29 4.66 10.93
C PRO A 65 1.44 4.22 11.86
N ALA A 66 1.91 5.13 12.70
CA ALA A 66 2.99 4.85 13.64
C ALA A 66 2.64 3.64 14.53
N GLY A 67 3.57 2.68 14.63
CA GLY A 67 3.39 1.46 15.42
C GLY A 67 2.48 0.40 14.77
N PHE A 68 2.04 0.56 13.52
CA PHE A 68 1.24 -0.45 12.82
C PHE A 68 2.08 -1.62 12.29
N ALA A 69 3.30 -1.37 11.84
CA ALA A 69 4.17 -2.37 11.23
C ALA A 69 5.57 -2.36 11.87
N ASP A 70 5.94 -3.44 12.55
CA ASP A 70 7.28 -3.67 13.13
C ASP A 70 8.27 -4.32 12.14
N LYS A 71 7.77 -4.96 11.07
CA LYS A 71 8.59 -5.60 10.04
C LYS A 71 8.38 -4.95 8.68
N PRO A 72 9.41 -4.90 7.82
CA PRO A 72 9.24 -4.42 6.45
C PRO A 72 8.36 -5.37 5.64
N LEU A 73 7.37 -4.81 4.95
CA LEU A 73 6.66 -5.46 3.86
C LEU A 73 6.84 -4.61 2.61
N MET A 74 7.44 -5.17 1.56
CA MET A 74 7.72 -4.44 0.33
C MET A 74 6.56 -4.55 -0.65
N VAL A 75 5.99 -3.42 -1.04
CA VAL A 75 4.94 -3.33 -2.06
C VAL A 75 5.57 -2.96 -3.40
N TYR A 76 5.44 -3.84 -4.37
CA TYR A 76 5.87 -3.59 -5.74
C TYR A 76 4.67 -3.16 -6.57
N VAL A 77 4.67 -1.91 -7.03
CA VAL A 77 3.62 -1.35 -7.86
C VAL A 77 3.98 -1.63 -9.32
N SER A 78 3.19 -2.46 -9.99
CA SER A 78 3.32 -2.69 -11.43
C SER A 78 3.04 -1.40 -12.20
N ARG A 79 3.73 -1.22 -13.33
CA ARG A 79 3.42 -0.14 -14.29
C ARG A 79 1.93 -0.15 -14.60
N SER A 80 1.30 1.02 -14.66
CA SER A 80 -0.05 1.08 -15.22
C SER A 80 0.01 0.69 -16.70
N GLU A 81 -1.08 0.12 -17.22
CA GLU A 81 -1.20 -0.25 -18.64
C GLU A 81 -1.05 0.97 -19.58
N TRP A 82 -1.14 2.19 -19.03
CA TRP A 82 -0.98 3.47 -19.73
C TRP A 82 0.47 3.97 -19.82
N GLU A 83 1.41 3.37 -19.10
CA GLU A 83 2.83 3.73 -19.10
C GLU A 83 3.68 2.88 -20.06
N GLY A 84 3.01 2.06 -20.88
CA GLY A 84 3.65 1.15 -21.85
C GLY A 84 3.20 1.36 -23.30
N ALA A 85 2.55 2.48 -23.62
CA ALA A 85 2.20 2.86 -24.99
C ALA A 85 3.23 3.82 -25.59
#